data_AF-A0A1G1EZY4-F1
#
_entry.id   AF-A0A1G1EZY4-F1
#
_cell.length_a   1.000
_cell.length_b   1.000
_cell.length_c   1.000
_cell.angle_alpha   90.00
_cell.angle_beta   90.00
_cell.angle_gamma   90.00
#
_symmetry.space_group_name_H-M   'P 1'
#
loop_
_entity.id
_entity.type
_entity.pdbx_description
1 polymer ?
#
loop_
_entity_poly.entity_id
_entity_poly.type
_entity_poly.pdbx_seq_one_letter_code
_entity_poly.pdbx_strand_id
1 'polypeptide(L)' 'MYASNNNTPVYSITKDDLQIEAKRILGRELDESEILQAKKYLEFGIGESIGIIYSTIFNEVNEQPCSKLQGCSFD' A
#
# COMPACT_ATOMS: atom_id res chain seq x y z
N MET A 1 7.59 -1.02 -28.48
CA MET A 1 7.91 -0.26 -27.26
C MET A 1 6.68 -0.30 -26.36
N TYR A 2 6.73 -1.01 -25.24
CA TYR A 2 5.61 -1.04 -24.30
C TYR A 2 5.66 0.25 -23.49
N ALA A 3 4.64 1.10 -23.61
CA ALA A 3 4.47 2.23 -22.71
C ALA A 3 4.15 1.66 -21.33
N SER A 4 5.13 1.68 -20.43
CA SER A 4 4.92 1.29 -19.04
C SER A 4 4.01 2.35 -18.41
N ASN A 5 2.72 2.05 -18.26
CA ASN A 5 1.80 2.86 -17.49
C ASN A 5 2.15 2.73 -16.00
N ASN A 6 3.21 3.43 -15.58
CA ASN A 6 3.67 3.46 -14.19
C ASN A 6 2.71 4.21 -13.26
N ASN A 7 1.61 4.76 -13.78
CA ASN A 7 0.62 5.54 -13.03
C ASN A 7 -0.57 4.72 -12.52
N THR A 8 -0.53 3.39 -12.58
CA THR A 8 -1.62 2.56 -12.02
C THR A 8 -1.49 2.51 -10.49
N PRO A 9 -2.55 2.83 -9.73
CA PRO A 9 -2.53 2.71 -8.28
C PRO A 9 -2.35 1.24 -7.89
N VAL A 10 -1.34 0.97 -7.06
CA VAL A 10 -1.05 -0.38 -6.54
C VAL A 10 -1.94 -0.71 -5.34
N TYR A 11 -2.45 0.31 -4.64
CA TYR A 11 -3.34 0.18 -3.48
C TYR A 11 -4.28 1.38 -3.38
N SER A 12 -5.56 1.15 -3.03
CA SER A 12 -6.57 2.19 -2.83
C SER A 12 -7.66 1.72 -1.88
N ILE A 13 -8.21 2.65 -1.08
CA ILE A 13 -9.38 2.42 -0.23
C ILE A 13 -10.52 3.31 -0.73
N THR A 14 -11.68 2.74 -1.00
CA THR A 14 -12.86 3.48 -1.45
C THR A 14 -13.70 3.99 -0.27
N LYS A 15 -14.62 4.92 -0.53
CA LYS A 15 -15.59 5.38 0.46
C LYS A 15 -16.48 4.23 0.95
N ASP A 16 -16.82 3.30 0.08
CA ASP A 16 -17.68 2.17 0.41
C ASP A 16 -16.94 1.19 1.33
N ASP A 17 -15.66 0.91 1.08
CA ASP A 17 -14.83 0.11 1.98
C ASP A 17 -14.79 0.72 3.40
N LEU A 18 -14.62 2.04 3.47
CA LEU A 18 -14.63 2.78 4.73
C LEU A 18 -15.98 2.65 5.45
N GLN A 19 -17.10 2.75 4.73
CA GLN A 19 -18.43 2.63 5.32
C GLN A 19 -18.78 1.20 5.74
N ILE A 20 -18.31 0.19 5.01
CA ILE A 20 -18.45 -1.22 5.40
C ILE A 20 -17.76 -1.46 6.75
N GLU A 21 -16.53 -0.98 6.90
CA GLU A 21 -15.81 -1.14 8.17
C GLU A 21 -16.41 -0.30 9.30
N ALA A 22 -16.89 0.91 9.01
CA ALA A 22 -17.62 1.71 9.98
C ALA A 22 -18.88 0.97 10.49
N LYS A 23 -19.66 0.37 9.61
CA LYS A 23 -20.80 -0.47 10.02
C LYS A 23 -20.38 -1.67 10.86
N ARG A 24 -19.27 -2.32 10.51
CA ARG A 24 -18.79 -3.50 11.25
C ARG A 24 -18.31 -3.15 12.66
N ILE A 25 -17.58 -2.04 12.81
CA ILE A 25 -16.92 -1.66 14.06
C ILE A 25 -17.83 -0.80 14.95
N LEU A 26 -18.56 0.14 14.36
CA LEU A 26 -19.38 1.13 15.07
C LEU A 26 -20.88 0.82 15.01
N GLY A 27 -21.31 -0.12 14.17
CA GLY A 27 -22.73 -0.43 13.98
C GLY A 27 -23.51 0.61 13.18
N ARG A 28 -22.85 1.61 12.61
CA ARG A 28 -23.46 2.70 11.82
C ARG A 28 -22.54 3.22 10.73
N GLU A 29 -23.10 4.01 9.82
CA GLU A 29 -22.33 4.77 8.84
C GLU A 29 -21.69 6.02 9.47
N LEU A 30 -20.59 6.44 8.88
CA LEU A 30 -19.94 7.72 9.16
C LEU A 30 -20.68 8.85 8.45
N ASP A 31 -20.82 9.99 9.12
CA ASP A 31 -21.25 11.23 8.48
C ASP A 31 -20.11 11.89 7.68
N GLU A 32 -20.42 12.97 6.95
CA GLU A 32 -19.43 13.65 6.10
C GLU A 32 -18.24 14.23 6.87
N SER A 33 -18.47 14.71 8.10
CA SER A 33 -17.43 15.26 8.95
C SER A 33 -16.49 14.16 9.46
N GLU A 34 -17.05 13.01 9.82
CA GLU A 34 -16.32 11.82 10.23
C GLU A 34 -15.55 11.21 9.06
N ILE A 35 -16.13 11.18 7.85
CA ILE A 35 -15.43 10.77 6.63
C ILE A 35 -14.24 11.68 6.35
N LEU A 36 -14.39 13.00 6.49
CA LEU A 36 -13.30 13.94 6.28
C LEU A 36 -12.18 13.74 7.30
N GLN A 37 -12.53 13.45 8.55
CA GLN A 37 -11.56 13.15 9.59
C GLN A 37 -10.87 11.80 9.35
N ALA A 38 -11.62 10.76 8.98
CA ALA A 38 -11.08 9.46 8.61
C ALA A 38 -10.11 9.56 7.42
N LYS A 39 -10.42 10.38 6.42
CA LYS A 39 -9.53 10.64 5.27
C LYS A 39 -8.17 11.17 5.72
N LYS A 40 -8.13 12.16 6.63
CA LYS A 40 -6.87 12.72 7.15
C LYS A 40 -6.04 11.66 7.89
N TYR A 41 -6.68 10.84 8.71
CA TYR A 41 -5.99 9.77 9.44
C TYR A 41 -5.52 8.65 8.50
N LEU A 42 -6.30 8.31 7.47
CA LEU A 42 -5.91 7.35 6.44
C LEU A 42 -4.72 7.87 5.63
N GLU A 43 -4.69 9.14 5.23
CA GLU A 43 -3.56 9.73 4.51
C GLU A 43 -2.27 9.66 5.34
N PHE A 44 -2.34 10.01 6.63
CA PHE A 44 -1.21 9.89 7.54
C PHE A 44 -0.77 8.43 7.75
N GLY A 45 -1.72 7.54 8.06
CA GLY A 45 -1.44 6.13 8.34
C GLY A 45 -0.93 5.37 7.12
N ILE A 46 -1.44 5.68 5.92
CA ILE A 46 -0.92 5.17 4.65
C ILE A 46 0.52 5.65 4.46
N GLY A 47 0.83 6.93 4.69
CA GLY A 47 2.19 7.45 4.57
C GLY A 47 3.21 6.71 5.44
N GLU A 48 2.90 6.52 6.73
CA GLU A 48 3.78 5.81 7.66
C GLU A 48 3.90 4.32 7.29
N SER A 49 2.77 3.66 7.03
CA SER A 49 2.76 2.21 6.74
C SER A 49 3.37 1.88 5.39
N ILE A 50 3.18 2.74 4.38
CA ILE A 50 3.74 2.51 3.04
C ILE A 50 5.27 2.63 3.05
N GLY A 51 5.83 3.49 3.90
CA GLY A 51 7.27 3.55 4.14
C GLY A 51 7.81 2.22 4.69
N ILE A 52 7.10 1.65 5.67
CA ILE A 52 7.43 0.32 6.22
C ILE A 52 7.30 -0.75 5.12
N ILE A 53 6.19 -0.77 4.37
CA ILE A 53 5.96 -1.73 3.29
C ILE A 53 7.06 -1.65 2.23
N TYR A 54 7.42 -0.46 1.75
CA TYR A 54 8.50 -0.30 0.79
C TYR A 54 9.84 -0.75 1.37
N SER A 55 10.15 -0.39 2.62
CA SER A 55 11.37 -0.86 3.26
C SER A 55 11.39 -2.39 3.37
N THR A 56 10.28 -3.03 3.76
CA THR A 56 10.19 -4.49 3.83
C THR A 56 10.33 -5.13 2.45
N ILE A 57 9.59 -4.65 1.45
CA ILE A 57 9.67 -5.16 0.07
C ILE A 57 11.09 -5.02 -0.46
N PHE A 58 11.71 -3.84 -0.31
CA PHE A 58 13.05 -3.61 -0.84
C PHE A 58 14.12 -4.33 -0.04
N ASN A 59 13.98 -4.50 1.27
CA ASN A 59 14.88 -5.36 2.04
C ASN A 59 14.78 -6.81 1.54
N GLU A 60 13.57 -7.36 1.40
CA GLU A 60 13.38 -8.74 0.91
C GLU A 60 13.88 -8.92 -0.55
N VAL A 61 13.65 -7.92 -1.42
CA VAL A 61 14.13 -7.93 -2.81
C VAL A 61 15.65 -7.81 -2.87
N ASN A 62 16.27 -6.99 -2.02
CA ASN A 62 17.72 -6.81 -1.95
C ASN A 62 18.42 -7.96 -1.20
N GLU A 63 17.73 -8.66 -0.31
CA GLU A 63 18.22 -9.83 0.42
C GLU A 63 18.11 -11.14 -0.37
N GLN A 64 17.61 -11.13 -1.61
CA GLN A 64 17.71 -12.30 -2.48
C GLN A 64 19.18 -12.64 -2.74
N PRO A 65 19.70 -13.79 -2.27
CA PRO A 65 21.07 -14.19 -2.58
C PRO A 65 21.14 -14.46 -4.09
N CYS A 66 22.22 -13.97 -4.70
CA CYS A 66 22.66 -14.09 -6.09
C CYS A 66 22.76 -15.55 -6.62
N SER A 67 21.76 -16.39 -6.39
CA SER A 67 21.78 -17.84 -6.61
C SER A 67 20.76 -18.32 -7.64
N LYS A 68 20.01 -17.40 -8.27
CA LYS A 68 19.05 -17.74 -9.33
C LYS A 68 19.22 -16.98 -10.65
N LEU A 69 20.32 -16.27 -10.84
CA LEU A 69 20.73 -15.81 -12.16
C LEU A 69 21.86 -16.72 -12.65
N GLN A 70 21.55 -17.61 -13.60
CA GLN A 70 22.57 -18.29 -14.39
C GLN A 70 23.49 -17.21 -15.00
N GLY A 71 24.77 -17.20 -14.60
CA GLY A 71 25.78 -16.40 -15.30
C GLY A 71 26.82 -15.62 -14.49
N CYS A 72 27.04 -15.89 -13.20
CA CYS A 72 28.18 -15.28 -12.50
C CYS A 72 29.47 -16.10 -12.73
N SER A 73 30.31 -15.66 -13.65
CA SER A 73 31.74 -16.01 -13.65
C SER A 73 32.40 -15.39 -12.43
N PHE A 74 33.14 -16.21 -11.69
CA PHE A 74 34.13 -15.74 -10.73
C PHE A 74 35.43 -15.48 -11.49
N ASP A 75 35.90 -14.23 -11.48
CA ASP A 75 37.32 -13.91 -11.57
C ASP A 75 37.84 -13.61 -10.16
#